data_AF-A0A960FDJ1-F1
#
_entry.id   AF-A0A960FDJ1-F1
#
_cell.length_a   1.000
_cell.length_b   1.000
_cell.length_c   1.000
_cell.angle_alpha   90.00
_cell.angle_beta   90.00
_cell.angle_gamma   90.00
#
_symmetry.space_group_name_H-M   'P 1'
#
loop_
_entity.id
_entity.type
_entity.pdbx_description
1 polymer ?
#
loop_
_entity_poly.entity_id
_entity_poly.type
_entity_poly.pdbx_seq_one_letter_code
_entity_poly.pdbx_strand_id
1 'polypeptide(L)'
;MSDALESVPTVTPGVAPAAVSDSSAVSDSSAVSDSSAVSDTDAVSEPASLDLDAIERELADVESALARLDGGTYWTDEVTGGPIPDEQLAADPIARRAAPAPAPDR
;
A
#
# COMPACT_ATOMS: atom_id res chain seq x y z
N MET A 1 -22.90 -23.96 39.31
CA MET A 1 -21.99 -24.62 38.35
C MET A 1 -22.85 -25.37 37.34
N SER A 2 -23.16 -24.73 36.21
CA SER A 2 -23.87 -25.38 35.11
C SER A 2 -22.87 -25.58 33.99
N ASP A 3 -22.55 -26.85 33.83
CA ASP A 3 -21.78 -27.44 32.75
C ASP A 3 -22.68 -27.54 31.51
N ALA A 4 -22.27 -26.87 30.42
CA ALA A 4 -22.82 -27.09 29.09
C ALA A 4 -21.70 -26.86 28.10
N LEU A 5 -21.03 -27.97 27.76
CA LEU A 5 -19.94 -28.07 26.81
C LEU A 5 -20.52 -27.76 25.43
N GLU A 6 -20.22 -26.58 24.91
CA GLU A 6 -20.57 -26.20 23.54
C GLU A 6 -19.84 -27.14 22.57
N SER A 7 -20.62 -27.98 21.88
CA SER A 7 -20.11 -28.91 20.87
C SER A 7 -19.64 -28.14 19.65
N VAL A 8 -18.33 -27.92 19.54
CA VAL A 8 -17.70 -27.47 18.30
C VAL A 8 -17.60 -28.67 17.34
N PRO A 9 -18.18 -28.63 16.13
CA PRO A 9 -17.99 -29.68 15.16
C PRO A 9 -16.54 -29.69 14.65
N THR A 10 -15.87 -30.84 14.74
CA THR A 10 -14.55 -31.09 14.18
C THR A 10 -14.57 -30.93 12.66
N VAL A 11 -13.91 -29.90 12.13
CA VAL A 11 -13.58 -29.82 10.70
C VAL A 11 -12.56 -30.91 10.41
N THR A 12 -12.95 -31.89 9.60
CA THR A 12 -12.05 -32.90 9.05
C THR A 12 -11.30 -32.29 7.86
N PRO A 13 -9.97 -32.14 7.86
CA PRO A 13 -9.24 -31.76 6.66
C PRO A 13 -9.05 -33.00 5.79
N GLY A 14 -10.08 -33.34 5.03
CA GLY A 14 -10.03 -34.39 4.01
C GLY A 14 -9.60 -33.83 2.65
N VAL A 15 -8.40 -33.25 2.55
CA VAL A 15 -7.81 -32.88 1.26
C VAL A 15 -6.73 -33.89 0.89
N ALA A 16 -7.11 -34.87 0.07
CA ALA A 16 -6.14 -35.71 -0.62
C ALA A 16 -5.35 -34.84 -1.63
N PRO A 17 -4.03 -35.00 -1.77
CA PRO A 17 -3.27 -34.34 -2.83
C PRO A 17 -3.67 -34.98 -4.16
N ALA A 18 -4.66 -34.40 -4.85
CA ALA A 18 -4.93 -34.75 -6.23
C ALA A 18 -3.66 -34.44 -7.04
N ALA A 19 -3.12 -35.49 -7.63
CA ALA A 19 -1.90 -35.49 -8.41
C ALA A 19 -1.93 -34.43 -9.51
N VAL A 20 -0.78 -33.79 -9.69
CA VAL A 20 -0.45 -32.86 -10.75
C VAL A 20 -0.78 -33.47 -12.12
N SER A 21 -1.71 -32.84 -12.83
CA SER A 21 -1.92 -33.12 -14.25
C SER A 21 -0.88 -32.35 -15.07
N ASP A 22 -0.07 -33.13 -15.76
CA ASP A 22 1.08 -32.79 -16.60
C ASP A 22 0.73 -31.72 -17.66
N SER A 23 1.29 -30.51 -17.49
CA SER A 23 1.29 -29.50 -18.54
C SER A 23 2.37 -29.89 -19.56
N SER A 24 1.97 -30.74 -20.51
CA SER A 24 2.87 -31.27 -21.51
C SER A 24 3.45 -30.17 -22.40
N ALA A 25 4.76 -29.98 -22.27
CA ALA A 25 5.73 -29.51 -23.25
C ALA A 25 5.29 -28.38 -24.21
N VAL A 26 5.55 -27.13 -23.83
CA VAL A 26 5.86 -26.08 -24.82
C VAL A 26 7.35 -26.15 -25.15
N SER A 27 7.73 -27.15 -25.94
CA SER A 27 9.01 -27.15 -26.65
C SER A 27 8.82 -26.53 -28.02
N ASP A 28 8.93 -25.20 -28.08
CA ASP A 28 9.41 -24.52 -29.28
C ASP A 28 10.30 -23.35 -28.84
N SER A 29 11.54 -23.70 -28.53
CA SER A 29 12.63 -22.78 -28.27
C SER A 29 13.21 -22.35 -29.61
N SER A 30 12.44 -21.59 -30.37
CA SER A 30 12.83 -21.09 -31.69
C SER A 30 12.86 -19.56 -31.68
N ALA A 31 14.06 -19.05 -31.42
CA ALA A 31 14.59 -17.77 -31.86
C ALA A 31 13.77 -16.49 -31.57
N VAL A 32 13.92 -15.96 -30.36
CA VAL A 32 14.05 -14.49 -30.21
C VAL A 32 15.49 -14.18 -29.78
N SER A 33 16.40 -14.36 -30.73
CA SER A 33 17.73 -13.75 -30.70
C SER A 33 17.65 -12.29 -31.13
N ASP A 34 16.90 -11.48 -30.37
CA ASP A 34 17.02 -10.03 -30.37
C ASP A 34 17.60 -9.59 -29.01
N SER A 35 18.81 -10.09 -28.73
CA SER A 35 19.68 -9.54 -27.69
C SER A 35 20.32 -8.24 -28.20
N SER A 36 19.50 -7.28 -28.63
CA SER A 36 19.95 -5.97 -29.13
C SER A 36 18.93 -4.87 -28.83
N ALA A 37 18.43 -4.85 -27.59
CA ALA A 37 17.83 -3.64 -27.01
C ALA A 37 17.94 -3.62 -25.48
N VAL A 38 18.91 -4.33 -24.89
CA VAL A 38 19.46 -3.87 -23.61
C VAL A 38 20.34 -2.70 -23.99
N SER A 39 19.73 -1.54 -24.15
CA SER A 39 20.48 -0.30 -24.11
C SER A 39 21.08 -0.26 -22.71
N ASP A 40 22.32 -0.72 -22.63
CA ASP A 40 23.29 -0.29 -21.63
C ASP A 40 23.39 1.24 -21.69
N THR A 41 22.37 1.91 -21.17
CA THR A 41 22.59 3.16 -20.48
C THR A 41 22.46 2.78 -19.02
N ASP A 42 23.60 2.35 -18.50
CA ASP A 42 24.06 2.72 -17.18
C ASP A 42 23.88 4.24 -17.03
N ALA A 43 22.63 4.68 -16.87
CA ALA A 43 22.31 5.89 -16.17
C ALA A 43 22.28 5.48 -14.69
N VAL A 44 23.42 4.98 -14.18
CA VAL A 44 23.80 5.34 -12.82
C VAL A 44 24.04 6.85 -12.91
N SER A 45 22.93 7.59 -12.93
CA SER A 45 22.92 8.95 -12.45
C SER A 45 23.60 8.84 -11.10
N GLU A 46 24.80 9.41 -10.99
CA GLU A 46 25.48 9.68 -9.72
C GLU A 46 24.42 9.78 -8.63
N PRO A 47 24.48 8.96 -7.55
CA PRO A 47 23.39 8.94 -6.59
C PRO A 47 23.16 10.38 -6.20
N ALA A 48 22.05 10.96 -6.66
CA ALA A 48 21.69 12.33 -6.33
C ALA A 48 21.72 12.29 -4.82
N SER A 49 22.68 13.02 -4.24
CA SER A 49 23.04 12.88 -2.82
C SER A 49 21.74 12.91 -2.05
N LEU A 50 21.35 11.78 -1.46
CA LEU A 50 20.02 11.64 -0.87
C LEU A 50 19.91 12.73 0.20
N ASP A 51 18.89 13.56 0.06
CA ASP A 51 18.59 14.57 1.06
C ASP A 51 17.96 13.86 2.27
N LEU A 52 18.83 13.38 3.16
CA LEU A 52 18.41 12.61 4.33
C LEU A 52 17.55 13.47 5.28
N ASP A 53 17.79 14.78 5.33
CA ASP A 53 16.98 15.70 6.14
C ASP A 53 15.55 15.80 5.60
N ALA A 54 15.40 15.84 4.27
CA ALA A 54 14.08 15.82 3.64
C ALA A 54 13.34 14.49 3.90
N ILE A 55 14.04 13.37 3.80
CA ILE A 55 13.49 12.03 4.06
C ILE A 55 13.09 11.88 5.54
N GLU A 56 13.94 12.34 6.47
CA GLU A 56 13.63 12.31 7.90
C GLU A 56 12.36 13.10 8.22
N ARG A 57 12.20 14.28 7.61
CA ARG A 57 10.99 15.08 7.76
C ARG A 57 9.75 14.38 7.21
N GLU A 58 9.85 13.78 6.03
CA GLU A 58 8.74 13.01 5.44
C GLU A 58 8.32 11.85 6.35
N LEU A 59 9.29 11.10 6.89
CA LEU A 59 9.02 10.00 7.81
C LEU A 59 8.39 10.48 9.13
N ALA A 60 8.83 11.62 9.67
CA ALA A 60 8.23 12.23 10.85
C ALA A 60 6.78 12.69 10.60
N ASP A 61 6.48 13.17 9.38
CA ASP A 61 5.13 13.54 8.98
C ASP A 61 4.22 12.31 8.87
N VAL A 62 4.73 11.18 8.35
CA VAL A 62 4.01 9.90 8.31
C VAL A 62 3.74 9.37 9.73
N GLU A 63 4.74 9.38 10.61
CA GLU A 63 4.56 8.94 12.00
C GLU A 63 3.49 9.78 12.72
N SER A 64 3.51 11.10 12.51
CA SER A 64 2.51 12.02 13.05
C SER A 64 1.10 11.71 12.53
N ALA A 65 0.95 11.36 11.25
CA ALA A 65 -0.33 10.96 10.67
C ALA A 65 -0.85 9.64 11.28
N LEU A 66 0.02 8.65 11.47
CA LEU A 66 -0.33 7.38 12.12
C LEU A 66 -0.76 7.57 13.58
N ALA A 67 -0.05 8.43 14.33
CA ALA A 67 -0.44 8.76 15.71
C ALA A 67 -1.83 9.43 15.77
N ARG A 68 -2.16 10.30 14.81
CA ARG A 68 -3.50 10.90 14.70
C ARG A 68 -4.56 9.85 14.35
N LEU A 69 -4.22 8.86 13.53
CA LEU A 69 -5.14 7.78 13.17
C LEU A 69 -5.48 6.92 14.37
N ASP A 70 -4.47 6.52 15.14
CA ASP A 70 -4.64 5.81 16.41
C ASP A 70 -5.43 6.64 17.44
N GLY A 71 -5.13 7.94 17.50
CA GLY A 71 -5.84 8.90 18.36
C GLY A 71 -7.24 9.31 17.89
N GLY A 72 -7.71 8.82 16.73
CA GLY A 72 -9.02 9.17 16.17
C GLY A 72 -9.17 10.64 15.74
N THR A 73 -8.07 11.32 15.43
CA THR A 73 -8.03 12.74 15.00
C THR A 73 -7.47 12.92 13.58
N TYR A 74 -7.24 11.82 12.86
CA TYR A 74 -6.64 11.83 11.52
C TYR A 74 -7.43 12.63 10.47
N TRP A 75 -8.75 12.49 10.46
CA TRP A 75 -9.65 13.20 9.54
C TRP A 75 -10.01 14.61 10.00
N THR A 76 -9.42 15.12 11.08
CA THR A 76 -9.77 16.42 11.66
C THR A 76 -8.70 17.44 11.35
N ASP A 77 -9.11 18.58 10.79
CA ASP A 77 -8.28 19.75 10.56
C ASP A 77 -7.81 20.34 11.90
N GLU A 78 -6.49 20.49 12.05
CA GLU A 78 -5.86 20.89 13.32
C GLU A 78 -6.14 22.36 13.73
N VAL A 79 -6.56 23.21 12.80
CA VAL A 79 -6.75 24.65 13.03
C VAL A 79 -8.21 24.99 13.23
N THR A 80 -9.07 24.45 12.37
CA THR A 80 -10.50 24.73 12.35
C THR A 80 -11.31 23.70 13.14
N GLY A 81 -10.76 22.51 13.36
CA GLY A 81 -11.46 21.38 13.96
C GLY A 81 -12.51 20.72 13.05
N GLY A 82 -12.63 21.17 11.79
CA GLY A 82 -13.53 20.59 10.80
C GLY A 82 -13.00 19.29 10.19
N PRO A 83 -13.82 18.54 9.43
CA PRO A 83 -13.35 17.35 8.72
C PRO A 83 -12.47 17.73 7.52
N ILE A 84 -11.41 16.94 7.29
CA ILE A 84 -10.61 16.94 6.06
C ILE A 84 -11.33 16.04 5.03
N PRO A 85 -11.56 16.49 3.79
CA PRO A 85 -12.24 15.69 2.77
C PRO A 85 -11.52 14.38 2.46
N ASP A 86 -12.29 13.32 2.22
CA ASP A 86 -11.75 11.99 1.90
C ASP A 86 -10.95 12.03 0.59
N GLU A 87 -11.37 12.80 -0.43
CA GLU A 87 -10.61 12.94 -1.67
C GLU A 87 -9.24 13.58 -1.45
N GLN A 88 -9.12 14.47 -0.45
CA GLN A 88 -7.86 15.10 -0.11
C GLN A 88 -6.95 14.11 0.62
N LEU A 89 -7.47 13.35 1.58
CA LEU A 89 -6.69 12.32 2.29
C LEU A 89 -6.28 11.16 1.38
N ALA A 90 -7.08 10.85 0.35
CA ALA A 90 -6.71 9.86 -0.65
C ALA A 90 -5.54 10.33 -1.54
N ALA A 91 -5.47 11.63 -1.83
CA ALA A 91 -4.40 12.23 -2.63
C ALA A 91 -3.14 12.55 -1.79
N ASP A 92 -3.33 12.99 -0.55
CA ASP A 92 -2.29 13.38 0.40
C ASP A 92 -2.61 12.80 1.80
N PRO A 93 -2.15 11.58 2.11
CA PRO A 93 -2.44 10.90 3.37
C PRO A 93 -1.87 11.60 4.62
N ILE A 94 -0.91 12.52 4.45
CA ILE A 94 -0.31 13.26 5.59
C ILE A 94 -0.95 14.63 5.78
N ALA A 95 -2.01 14.96 5.04
CA ALA A 95 -2.71 16.23 5.16
C ALA A 95 -3.19 16.49 6.60
N ARG A 96 -2.91 17.72 7.10
CA ARG A 96 -3.34 18.18 8.42
C ARG A 96 -4.44 19.24 8.37
N ARG A 97 -4.69 19.78 7.18
CA ARG A 97 -5.64 20.87 6.96
C ARG A 97 -6.51 20.61 5.75
N ALA A 98 -7.78 20.94 5.90
CA ALA A 98 -8.71 20.96 4.80
C ALA A 98 -8.29 22.06 3.81
N ALA A 99 -8.28 21.72 2.53
CA ALA A 99 -8.18 22.74 1.50
C ALA A 99 -9.34 23.75 1.66
N PRO A 100 -9.11 25.05 1.39
CA PRO A 100 -10.21 26.01 1.38
C PRO A 100 -11.28 25.54 0.40
N ALA A 101 -12.55 25.66 0.78
CA ALA A 101 -13.66 25.22 -0.04
C ALA A 101 -13.50 25.78 -1.47
N PRO A 102 -13.67 24.95 -2.53
CA PRO A 102 -13.61 25.44 -3.89
C PRO A 102 -14.66 26.55 -4.06
N ALA A 103 -14.29 27.61 -4.78
CA ALA A 103 -15.20 28.73 -5.01
C ALA A 103 -16.51 28.22 -5.64
N PRO A 104 -17.69 28.75 -5.24
CA PRO A 104 -18.95 28.30 -5.81
C PRO A 104 -18.95 28.58 -7.32
N ASP A 105 -19.29 27.55 -8.09
CA ASP A 105 -19.47 27.65 -9.54
C ASP A 105 -20.59 28.67 -9.82
N ARG A 106 -20.30 29.69 -10.63
CA ARG A 106 -21.13 30.91 -10.74
C ARG A 106 -21.91 30.98 -12.03
#